data_AF-A0A081C3R0-F1
#
_entry.id   AF-A0A081C3R0-F1
#
_cell.length_a   1.000
_cell.length_b   1.000
_cell.length_c   1.000
_cell.angle_alpha   90.00
_cell.angle_beta   90.00
_cell.angle_gamma   90.00
#
_symmetry.space_group_name_H-M   'P 1'
#
loop_
_entity.id
_entity.type
_entity.pdbx_description
1 polymer ?
#
loop_
_entity_poly.entity_id
_entity_poly.type
_entity_poly.pdbx_seq_one_letter_code
_entity_poly.pdbx_strand_id
1 'polypeptide(L)'
;MKTQSVDTHPKAEEVQLNLLRKAGPIKRAWLMRSLSQTVLRLSRRTLREMNPDLSEQALNVLFVRYCYGDDLADRLQIYLNRGKEHGIA
;
A
#
# COMPACT_ATOMS: atom_id res chain seq x y z
N MET A 1 4.91 -2.69 -29.77
CA MET A 1 4.42 -1.96 -28.59
C MET A 1 5.53 -1.94 -27.55
N LYS A 2 5.85 -0.78 -26.95
CA LYS A 2 6.75 -0.72 -25.79
C LYS A 2 5.93 -1.07 -24.54
N THR A 3 6.35 -2.09 -23.80
CA THR A 3 5.67 -2.52 -22.57
C THR A 3 5.96 -1.56 -21.41
N GLN A 4 5.04 -1.52 -20.43
CA GLN A 4 5.19 -0.75 -19.19
C GLN A 4 6.12 -1.45 -18.19
N SER A 5 6.23 -2.78 -18.29
CA SER A 5 7.16 -3.60 -17.51
C SER A 5 8.05 -4.42 -18.43
N VAL A 6 9.33 -4.56 -18.06
CA VAL A 6 10.29 -5.43 -18.75
C VAL A 6 10.02 -6.91 -18.48
N ASP A 7 9.30 -7.22 -17.41
CA ASP A 7 8.94 -8.58 -16.96
C ASP A 7 7.56 -9.03 -17.48
N THR A 8 6.93 -8.24 -18.37
CA THR A 8 5.61 -8.57 -18.93
C THR A 8 5.73 -8.79 -20.43
N HIS A 9 5.39 -10.00 -20.89
CA HIS A 9 5.38 -10.31 -22.32
C HIS A 9 4.36 -9.40 -23.06
N PRO A 10 4.69 -8.82 -24.23
CA PRO A 10 3.84 -7.82 -24.90
C PRO A 10 2.38 -8.26 -25.11
N LYS A 11 2.17 -9.53 -25.47
CA LYS A 11 0.83 -10.11 -25.65
C LYS A 11 0.01 -10.15 -24.35
N ALA A 12 0.65 -10.37 -23.20
CA ALA A 12 -0.02 -10.38 -21.92
C ALA A 12 -0.46 -8.96 -21.52
N GLU A 13 0.42 -7.98 -21.72
CA GLU A 13 0.09 -6.57 -21.46
C GLU A 13 -1.06 -6.09 -22.37
N GLU A 14 -1.05 -6.47 -23.65
CA GLU A 14 -2.14 -6.18 -24.57
C GLU A 14 -3.48 -6.73 -24.08
N VAL A 15 -3.52 -8.00 -23.66
CA VAL A 15 -4.73 -8.63 -23.10
C VAL A 15 -5.19 -7.89 -21.85
N GLN A 16 -4.28 -7.59 -20.91
CA GLN A 16 -4.59 -6.88 -19.68
C GLN A 16 -5.18 -5.49 -19.94
N LEU A 17 -4.57 -4.71 -20.85
CA LEU A 17 -5.05 -3.39 -21.23
C LEU A 17 -6.44 -3.47 -21.88
N ASN A 18 -6.66 -4.46 -22.75
CA ASN A 18 -7.97 -4.66 -23.39
C ASN A 18 -9.06 -5.02 -22.36
N LEU A 19 -8.75 -5.87 -21.37
CA LEU A 19 -9.67 -6.18 -20.27
C LEU A 19 -9.96 -4.95 -19.40
N LEU A 20 -8.95 -4.14 -19.09
CA LEU A 20 -9.11 -2.90 -18.31
C LEU A 20 -9.95 -1.86 -19.06
N ARG A 21 -9.77 -1.71 -20.38
CA ARG A 21 -10.56 -0.80 -21.22
C ARG A 21 -12.02 -1.22 -21.30
N LYS A 22 -12.30 -2.52 -21.31
CA LYS A 22 -13.66 -3.08 -21.31
C LYS A 22 -14.33 -3.05 -19.93
N ALA A 23 -13.57 -2.82 -18.86
CA ALA A 23 -14.11 -2.78 -17.51
C ALA A 23 -14.88 -1.47 -17.27
N GLY A 24 -16.16 -1.60 -16.90
CA GLY A 24 -16.97 -0.46 -16.46
C GLY A 24 -16.45 0.17 -15.15
N PRO A 25 -16.93 1.37 -14.77
CA PRO A 25 -16.44 2.12 -13.61
C PRO A 25 -16.43 1.33 -12.30
N ILE A 26 -17.50 0.58 -12.01
CA ILE A 26 -17.62 -0.25 -10.80
C ILE A 26 -16.53 -1.32 -10.76
N LYS A 27 -16.29 -2.03 -11.88
CA LYS A 27 -15.28 -3.08 -11.93
C LYS A 27 -13.87 -2.50 -11.78
N ARG A 28 -13.61 -1.32 -12.34
CA ARG A 28 -12.33 -0.61 -12.17
C ARG A 28 -12.09 -0.21 -10.72
N ALA A 29 -13.09 0.36 -10.04
CA ALA A 29 -13.01 0.70 -8.62
C ALA A 29 -12.77 -0.54 -7.75
N TRP A 30 -13.44 -1.66 -8.06
CA TRP A 30 -13.22 -2.93 -7.37
C TRP A 30 -11.80 -3.47 -7.57
N LEU A 31 -11.29 -3.45 -8.81
CA LEU A 31 -9.92 -3.89 -9.12
C LEU A 31 -8.89 -3.03 -8.39
N MET A 32 -9.05 -1.71 -8.41
CA MET A 32 -8.20 -0.78 -7.67
C MET A 32 -8.19 -1.12 -6.18
N ARG A 33 -9.37 -1.24 -5.56
CA ARG A 33 -9.48 -1.57 -4.13
C ARG A 33 -8.82 -2.91 -3.79
N SER A 34 -9.07 -3.94 -4.60
CA SER A 34 -8.50 -5.27 -4.41
C SER A 34 -6.97 -5.25 -4.48
N LEU A 35 -6.41 -4.53 -5.45
CA LEU A 35 -4.96 -4.35 -5.58
C LEU A 35 -4.38 -3.58 -4.39
N SER A 36 -4.98 -2.45 -4.01
CA SER A 36 -4.55 -1.67 -2.84
C SER A 36 -4.54 -2.52 -1.56
N GLN A 37 -5.60 -3.31 -1.32
CA GLN A 37 -5.66 -4.20 -0.16
C GLN A 37 -4.56 -5.27 -0.19
N THR A 38 -4.26 -5.82 -1.37
CA THR A 38 -3.20 -6.82 -1.53
C THR A 38 -1.83 -6.23 -1.21
N VAL A 39 -1.50 -5.07 -1.79
CA VAL A 39 -0.23 -4.38 -1.55
C VAL A 39 -0.08 -3.99 -0.08
N LEU A 40 -1.12 -3.42 0.54
CA LEU A 40 -1.11 -3.06 1.96
C LEU A 40 -0.85 -4.28 2.86
N ARG A 41 -1.53 -5.40 2.58
CA ARG A 41 -1.40 -6.62 3.36
C ARG A 41 0.01 -7.21 3.25
N LEU A 42 0.56 -7.29 2.03
CA LEU A 42 1.90 -7.81 1.80
C LEU A 42 2.95 -6.91 2.46
N SER A 43 2.86 -5.59 2.27
CA SER A 43 3.80 -4.64 2.86
C SER A 43 3.83 -4.74 4.39
N ARG A 44 2.67 -4.75 5.05
CA ARG A 44 2.59 -4.87 6.51
C ARG A 44 3.08 -6.22 7.02
N ARG A 45 2.79 -7.30 6.29
CA ARG A 45 3.29 -8.64 6.64
C ARG A 45 4.82 -8.65 6.63
N THR A 46 5.44 -8.17 5.57
CA THR A 46 6.90 -8.12 5.45
C THR A 46 7.52 -7.25 6.53
N LEU A 47 6.91 -6.09 6.86
CA LEU A 47 7.40 -5.24 7.94
C LEU A 47 7.36 -5.94 9.30
N ARG A 48 6.31 -6.71 9.61
CA ARG A 48 6.24 -7.53 10.84
C ARG A 48 7.32 -8.61 10.86
N GLU A 49 7.49 -9.32 9.76
CA GLU A 49 8.48 -10.41 9.65
C GLU A 49 9.91 -9.89 9.86
N MET A 50 10.21 -8.69 9.37
CA MET A 50 11.53 -8.06 9.53
C MET A 50 11.72 -7.35 10.88
N ASN A 51 10.64 -7.04 11.61
CA ASN A 51 10.69 -6.25 12.84
C ASN A 51 9.79 -6.88 13.93
N PRO A 52 10.14 -8.09 14.42
CA PRO A 52 9.29 -8.85 15.34
C PRO A 52 9.03 -8.14 16.68
N ASP A 53 9.93 -7.25 17.11
CA ASP A 53 9.83 -6.55 18.39
C ASP A 53 9.06 -5.22 18.32
N LEU A 54 8.68 -4.79 17.11
CA LEU A 54 7.94 -3.54 16.95
C LEU A 54 6.45 -3.72 17.19
N SER A 55 5.86 -2.78 17.94
CA SER A 55 4.41 -2.67 18.07
C SER A 55 3.72 -2.40 16.73
N GLU A 56 2.45 -2.80 16.58
CA GLU A 56 1.65 -2.51 15.37
C GLU A 56 1.59 -1.00 15.05
N GLN A 57 1.63 -0.14 16.07
CA GLN A 57 1.67 1.30 15.85
C GLN A 57 3.00 1.75 15.22
N ALA A 58 4.13 1.26 15.74
CA ALA A 58 5.44 1.54 15.19
C ALA A 58 5.57 1.01 13.75
N LEU A 59 5.02 -0.18 13.49
CA LEU A 59 4.95 -0.75 12.15
C LEU A 59 4.12 0.10 11.18
N ASN A 60 3.01 0.71 11.64
CA ASN A 60 2.20 1.61 10.82
C ASN A 60 2.96 2.92 10.49
N VAL A 61 3.68 3.49 11.46
CA VAL A 61 4.53 4.67 11.21
C VAL A 61 5.65 4.32 10.23
N LEU A 62 6.29 3.17 10.40
CA LEU A 62 7.34 2.68 9.50
C LEU A 62 6.80 2.44 8.07
N PHE A 63 5.61 1.86 7.95
CA PHE A 63 4.92 1.73 6.67
C PHE A 63 4.70 3.09 6.00
N VAL A 64 4.23 4.08 6.76
CA VAL A 64 4.02 5.43 6.23
C VAL A 64 5.33 6.06 5.78
N ARG A 65 6.40 5.87 6.55
CA ARG A 65 7.75 6.35 6.19
C ARG A 65 8.20 5.79 4.85
N TYR A 66 8.08 4.48 4.65
CA TYR A 66 8.50 3.84 3.40
C TYR A 66 7.64 4.23 2.19
N CYS A 67 6.33 4.40 2.36
CA CYS A 67 5.44 4.65 1.23
C CYS A 67 5.21 6.12 0.90
N TYR A 68 5.31 7.02 1.89
CA TYR A 68 4.93 8.42 1.76
C TYR A 68 6.00 9.41 2.23
N GLY A 69 7.10 8.91 2.81
CA GLY A 69 8.24 9.72 3.23
C GLY A 69 8.23 10.12 4.71
N ASP A 70 9.34 10.69 5.14
CA ASP A 70 9.64 10.99 6.54
C ASP A 70 8.69 12.03 7.14
N ASP A 71 8.37 13.10 6.40
CA ASP A 71 7.50 14.19 6.88
C ASP A 71 6.14 13.67 7.38
N LEU A 72 5.47 12.85 6.58
CA LEU A 72 4.17 12.32 6.96
C LEU A 72 4.27 11.33 8.12
N ALA A 73 5.35 10.53 8.16
CA ALA A 73 5.58 9.57 9.24
C ALA A 73 5.81 10.27 10.58
N ASP A 74 6.59 11.35 10.59
CA ASP A 74 6.87 12.13 11.80
C ASP A 74 5.60 12.80 12.32
N ARG A 75 4.80 13.39 11.43
CA ARG A 75 3.50 13.99 11.79
C ARG A 75 2.54 12.94 12.36
N LEU A 76 2.50 11.75 11.78
CA LEU A 76 1.69 10.65 12.30
C LEU A 76 2.16 10.20 13.68
N GLN A 77 3.46 10.07 13.89
CA GLN A 77 4.02 9.69 15.19
C GLN A 77 3.65 10.70 16.28
N ILE A 78 3.78 12.01 15.99
CA ILE A 78 3.38 13.08 16.90
C ILE A 78 1.88 12.99 17.23
N TYR A 79 1.04 12.82 16.21
CA TYR A 79 -0.41 12.70 16.39
C TYR A 79 -0.78 11.53 17.31
N LEU A 80 -0.18 10.35 17.10
CA LEU A 80 -0.47 9.17 17.89
C LEU A 80 0.06 9.27 19.32
N ASN A 81 1.19 9.94 19.53
CA ASN A 81 1.73 10.19 20.88
C ASN A 81 0.79 11.12 21.67
N ARG A 82 0.26 12.17 21.05
CA ARG A 82 -0.75 13.05 21.67
C ARG A 82 -2.02 12.29 22.04
N GLY A 83 -2.48 11.36 21.18
CA GLY A 83 -3.65 10.53 21.47
C GLY A 83 -3.49 9.67 22.74
N LYS A 84 -2.28 9.12 22.96
CA LYS A 84 -1.95 8.36 24.18
C LYS A 84 -1.98 9.22 25.45
N GLU A 85 -1.51 10.46 25.37
CA GLU A 85 -1.54 11.40 26.50
C GLU A 85 -2.97 11.77 26.93
N HIS A 86 -3.94 11.68 26.01
CA HIS A 86 -5.35 12.02 26.25
C HIS A 86 -6.25 10.79 26.50
N GLY A 87 -5.68 9.59 26.67
CA GLY A 87 -6.43 8.37 26.99
C GLY A 87 -7.31 7.84 25.86
N ILE A 88 -7.08 8.27 24.62
CA ILE A 88 -7.75 7.74 23.43
C ILE A 88 -6.81 6.68 22.84
N ALA A 89 -6.85 5.48 23.41
CA ALA A 89 -6.11 4.30 22.94
C ALA A 89 -7.08 3.28 22.34
#